data_AF-A0A5J4VSF3-F1
#
_entry.id   AF-A0A5J4VSF3-F1
#
_cell.length_a   1.000
_cell.length_b   1.000
_cell.length_c   1.000
_cell.angle_alpha   90.00
_cell.angle_beta   90.00
_cell.angle_gamma   90.00
#
_symmetry.space_group_name_H-M   'P 1'
#
loop_
_entity.id
_entity.type
_entity.pdbx_description
1 polymer ?
#
loop_
_entity_poly.entity_id
_entity_poly.type
_entity_poly.pdbx_seq_one_letter_code
_entity_poly.pdbx_strand_id
1 'polypeptide(L)'
;MMLAVAGDPNQDYTQEFSAIVSDKQFYDENFYKFFPDPCKDVYEEKKLFEVAYEHCCSSLIALAPKNYWLLEDLDKKNPEAVKLKGLNLKSNPQINKQAYEENIKNGTVVKGKNMSLRQYAGEMSQIEVLKMEQQDRTAESYAVKEHQ
;
A
#
# COMPACT_ATOMS: atom_id res chain seq x y z
N MET A 1 1.37 8.34 -6.48
CA MET A 1 2.26 7.55 -7.35
C MET A 1 3.15 6.73 -6.43
N MET A 2 3.29 5.43 -6.64
CA MET A 2 4.27 4.60 -5.92
C MET A 2 5.40 4.30 -6.89
N LEU A 3 6.63 4.61 -6.51
CA LEU A 3 7.83 4.32 -7.28
C LEU A 3 8.59 3.23 -6.53
N ALA A 4 8.90 2.14 -7.23
CA ALA A 4 9.80 1.11 -6.74
C ALA A 4 11.12 1.25 -7.49
N VAL A 5 12.23 1.24 -6.77
CA VAL A 5 13.57 1.27 -7.36
C VAL A 5 14.25 -0.06 -7.01
N ALA A 6 14.73 -0.76 -8.03
CA ALA A 6 15.41 -2.05 -7.84
C ALA A 6 16.84 -1.80 -7.33
N GLY A 7 17.18 -2.40 -6.19
CA GLY A 7 18.55 -2.44 -5.67
C GLY A 7 19.32 -3.68 -6.16
N ASP A 8 20.47 -3.93 -5.54
CA ASP A 8 21.25 -5.16 -5.65
C ASP A 8 20.45 -6.34 -5.05
N PRO A 9 20.13 -7.39 -5.82
CA PRO A 9 19.40 -8.56 -5.35
C PRO A 9 20.18 -9.40 -4.32
N ASN A 10 21.48 -9.17 -4.16
CA ASN A 10 22.31 -9.88 -3.18
C ASN A 10 22.37 -9.17 -1.82
N GLN A 11 21.82 -7.97 -1.72
CA GLN A 11 21.78 -7.17 -0.49
C GLN A 11 20.33 -7.05 0.00
N ASP A 12 20.16 -6.96 1.31
CA ASP A 12 18.84 -6.74 1.89
C ASP A 12 18.43 -5.25 1.79
N TYR A 13 17.36 -4.87 2.48
CA TYR A 13 16.82 -3.50 2.45
C TYR A 13 17.79 -2.44 3.01
N THR A 14 18.84 -2.82 3.75
CA THR A 14 19.83 -1.89 4.32
C THR A 14 20.69 -1.21 3.27
N GLN A 15 20.68 -1.72 2.03
CA GLN A 15 21.35 -1.08 0.92
C GLN A 15 20.76 0.30 0.57
N GLU A 16 19.49 0.56 0.92
CA GLU A 16 18.78 1.80 0.60
C GLU A 16 18.95 2.23 -0.88
N PHE A 17 19.48 3.43 -1.14
CA PHE A 17 19.77 3.92 -2.50
C PHE A 17 21.20 3.64 -2.96
N SER A 18 22.06 3.02 -2.12
CA SER A 18 23.48 2.86 -2.42
C SER A 18 23.75 2.06 -3.69
N ALA A 19 22.89 1.08 -4.01
CA ALA A 19 23.00 0.28 -5.23
C ALA A 19 22.62 1.05 -6.52
N ILE A 20 21.91 2.18 -6.41
CA ILE A 20 21.42 2.97 -7.55
C ILE A 20 22.25 4.25 -7.73
N VAL A 21 22.84 4.75 -6.64
CA VAL A 21 23.68 5.94 -6.63
C VAL A 21 25.02 5.61 -7.30
N SER A 22 25.25 6.18 -8.49
CA SER A 22 26.50 5.99 -9.23
C SER A 22 27.67 6.79 -8.66
N ASP A 23 27.41 7.97 -8.10
CA ASP A 23 28.41 8.83 -7.46
C ASP A 23 28.05 9.00 -5.98
N LYS A 24 28.64 8.15 -5.15
CA LYS A 24 28.37 8.13 -3.71
C LYS A 24 28.85 9.41 -3.02
N GLN A 25 30.00 9.93 -3.43
CA GLN A 25 30.56 11.14 -2.81
C GLN A 25 29.63 12.33 -3.06
N PHE A 26 29.19 12.52 -4.31
CA PHE A 26 28.21 13.56 -4.63
C PHE A 26 26.90 13.36 -3.86
N TYR A 27 26.38 12.13 -3.78
CA TYR A 27 25.15 11.86 -3.05
C TYR A 27 25.27 12.18 -1.56
N ASP A 28 26.31 11.71 -0.89
CA ASP A 28 26.54 11.91 0.54
C ASP A 28 26.72 13.41 0.85
N GLU A 29 27.47 14.15 0.01
CA GLU A 29 27.67 15.61 0.14
C GLU A 29 26.38 16.43 -0.08
N ASN A 30 25.42 15.88 -0.83
CA ASN A 30 24.18 16.56 -1.20
C ASN A 30 22.92 15.94 -0.59
N PHE A 31 23.02 14.92 0.26
CA PHE A 31 21.89 14.13 0.78
C PHE A 31 20.79 15.01 1.37
N TYR A 32 21.16 15.92 2.28
CA TYR A 32 20.23 16.86 2.92
C TYR A 32 19.76 18.02 2.02
N LYS A 33 20.24 18.11 0.77
CA LYS A 33 19.61 18.97 -0.26
C LYS A 33 18.41 18.28 -0.91
N PHE A 34 18.37 16.95 -0.87
CA PHE A 34 17.34 16.13 -1.50
C PHE A 34 16.32 15.59 -0.50
N PHE A 35 16.74 15.33 0.74
CA PHE A 35 15.93 14.77 1.82
C PHE A 35 15.90 15.68 3.06
N PRO A 36 14.89 15.55 3.94
CA PRO A 36 14.79 16.34 5.15
C PRO A 36 16.00 16.12 6.08
N ASP A 37 16.54 17.21 6.60
CA ASP A 37 17.57 17.18 7.64
C ASP A 37 16.88 17.12 9.02
N PRO A 38 17.05 16.03 9.79
CA PRO A 38 16.39 15.87 11.09
C PRO A 38 16.86 16.90 12.14
N CYS A 39 17.97 17.59 11.89
CA CYS A 39 18.52 18.62 12.76
C CYS A 39 18.05 20.05 12.39
N LYS A 40 17.26 20.22 11.32
CA LYS A 40 16.76 21.53 10.87
C LYS A 40 15.24 21.62 11.00
N ASP A 41 14.75 22.85 11.14
CA ASP A 41 13.35 23.15 11.40
C ASP A 41 12.44 22.64 10.27
N VAL A 42 11.22 22.23 10.62
CA VAL A 42 10.25 21.46 9.81
C VAL A 42 9.78 22.23 8.54
N TYR A 43 10.18 23.49 8.41
CA TYR A 43 9.74 24.44 7.38
C TYR A 43 10.66 24.56 6.16
N GLU A 44 11.81 23.86 6.10
CA GLU A 44 12.54 23.75 4.82
C GLU A 44 11.89 22.69 3.91
N GLU A 45 10.88 23.12 3.16
CA GLU A 45 10.36 22.40 1.98
C GLU A 45 11.45 22.27 0.91
N LYS A 46 12.28 21.23 1.02
CA LYS A 46 13.00 20.69 -0.13
C LYS A 46 12.58 19.26 -0.34
N LYS A 47 11.40 19.11 -0.94
CA LYS A 47 10.98 17.83 -1.52
C LYS A 47 11.48 17.80 -2.95
N LEU A 48 12.66 17.23 -3.18
CA LEU A 48 13.01 16.84 -4.54
C LEU A 48 11.90 15.87 -5.01
N PHE A 49 11.21 16.22 -6.09
CA PHE A 49 10.05 15.47 -6.63
C PHE A 49 8.75 15.47 -5.79
N GLU A 50 8.58 16.32 -4.78
CA GLU A 50 7.41 16.27 -3.86
C GLU A 50 7.23 14.93 -3.12
N VAL A 51 8.26 14.06 -3.12
CA VAL A 51 8.20 12.73 -2.48
C VAL A 51 8.71 12.82 -1.05
N ALA A 52 7.94 12.29 -0.10
CA ALA A 52 8.37 12.10 1.28
C ALA A 52 8.57 10.61 1.55
N TYR A 53 9.57 10.27 2.37
CA TYR A 53 9.73 8.91 2.87
C TYR A 53 8.54 8.58 3.79
N GLU A 54 7.73 7.60 3.38
CA GLU A 54 6.51 7.21 4.10
C GLU A 54 6.70 5.91 4.89
N HIS A 55 7.35 4.91 4.30
CA HIS A 55 7.53 3.60 4.92
C HIS A 55 8.65 2.78 4.27
N CYS A 56 9.40 2.01 5.07
CA CYS A 56 10.24 0.89 4.61
C CYS A 56 9.61 -0.44 5.03
N CYS A 57 9.80 -1.48 4.22
CA CYS A 57 9.30 -2.83 4.46
C CYS A 57 10.27 -3.87 3.88
N SER A 58 10.34 -5.05 4.49
CA SER A 58 11.21 -6.15 4.04
C SER A 58 10.58 -6.93 2.88
N SER A 59 9.25 -6.97 2.79
CA SER A 59 8.52 -7.66 1.73
C SER A 59 7.21 -6.93 1.42
N LEU A 60 6.86 -6.88 0.13
CA LEU A 60 5.65 -6.23 -0.39
C LEU A 60 5.00 -7.13 -1.45
N ILE A 61 3.70 -7.39 -1.31
CA ILE A 61 2.87 -8.01 -2.33
C ILE A 61 1.78 -7.01 -2.72
N ALA A 62 1.86 -6.46 -3.93
CA ALA A 62 0.92 -5.45 -4.42
C ALA A 62 0.14 -5.98 -5.63
N LEU A 63 -1.18 -6.15 -5.48
CA LEU A 63 -2.06 -6.59 -6.57
C LEU A 63 -2.58 -5.41 -7.40
N ALA A 64 -2.80 -4.26 -6.74
CA ALA A 64 -3.31 -3.04 -7.37
C ALA A 64 -2.95 -1.80 -6.54
N PRO A 65 -3.07 -0.57 -7.09
CA PRO A 65 -2.86 0.65 -6.33
C PRO A 65 -3.76 0.70 -5.08
N LYS A 66 -3.15 0.92 -3.90
CA LYS A 66 -3.81 0.93 -2.58
C LYS A 66 -4.38 -0.42 -2.11
N ASN A 67 -4.01 -1.52 -2.77
CA ASN A 67 -4.30 -2.91 -2.39
C ASN A 67 -2.99 -3.70 -2.32
N TYR A 68 -2.40 -3.74 -1.13
CA TYR A 68 -1.11 -4.39 -0.89
C TYR A 68 -1.00 -4.95 0.53
N TRP A 69 -0.24 -6.03 0.64
CA TRP A 69 0.23 -6.61 1.90
C TRP A 69 1.71 -6.32 2.04
N LEU A 70 2.17 -5.94 3.22
CA LEU A 70 3.58 -5.70 3.49
C LEU A 70 4.02 -6.23 4.84
N LEU A 71 5.31 -6.50 4.93
CA LEU A 71 6.00 -6.99 6.11
C LEU A 71 6.96 -5.91 6.64
N GLU A 72 6.66 -5.41 7.84
CA GLU A 72 7.33 -4.38 8.63
C GLU A 72 8.15 -5.03 9.76
N ASP A 73 9.19 -5.79 9.40
CA ASP A 73 10.01 -6.51 10.38
C ASP A 73 10.91 -5.63 11.26
N LEU A 74 10.98 -4.34 10.96
CA LEU A 74 11.97 -3.43 11.53
C LEU A 74 11.63 -2.92 12.94
N ASP A 75 10.35 -2.64 13.24
CA ASP A 75 10.00 -1.81 14.42
C ASP A 75 8.72 -2.21 15.19
N LYS A 76 8.00 -3.27 14.82
CA LYS A 76 6.65 -3.53 15.40
C LYS A 76 6.43 -4.95 15.93
N LYS A 77 5.61 -5.02 16.99
CA LYS A 77 5.02 -6.25 17.56
C LYS A 77 4.16 -7.03 16.55
N ASN A 78 3.54 -6.31 15.61
CA ASN A 78 2.79 -6.89 14.51
C ASN A 78 3.50 -6.49 13.22
N PRO A 79 4.28 -7.39 12.61
CA PRO A 79 5.06 -7.07 11.43
C PRO A 79 4.18 -7.00 10.17
N GLU A 80 2.91 -7.40 10.20
CA GLU A 80 2.09 -7.42 8.99
C GLU A 80 1.15 -6.21 8.91
N ALA A 81 1.19 -5.50 7.77
CA ALA A 81 0.21 -4.47 7.44
C ALA A 81 -0.47 -4.75 6.10
N VAL A 82 -1.78 -4.54 6.06
CA VAL A 82 -2.59 -4.70 4.85
C VAL A 82 -3.26 -3.36 4.54
N LYS A 83 -3.03 -2.86 3.34
CA LYS A 83 -3.73 -1.70 2.80
C LYS A 83 -4.77 -2.17 1.81
N LEU A 84 -6.03 -1.79 2.02
CA LEU A 84 -7.15 -2.10 1.13
C LEU A 84 -7.96 -0.83 0.87
N LYS A 85 -8.32 -0.57 -0.39
CA LYS A 85 -9.13 0.59 -0.74
C LYS A 85 -10.63 0.32 -0.57
N GLY A 86 -11.22 0.93 0.46
CA GLY A 86 -12.67 0.91 0.67
C GLY A 86 -13.19 -0.49 0.99
N LEU A 87 -12.42 -1.24 1.77
CA LEU A 87 -12.79 -2.47 2.45
C LEU A 87 -12.26 -2.39 3.88
N ASN A 88 -13.01 -2.96 4.83
CA ASN A 88 -12.56 -3.09 6.21
C ASN A 88 -11.98 -4.49 6.41
N LEU A 89 -10.71 -4.57 6.80
CA LEU A 89 -10.03 -5.85 7.04
C LEU A 89 -10.69 -6.68 8.14
N LYS A 90 -11.19 -6.05 9.21
CA LYS A 90 -11.85 -6.77 10.33
C LYS A 90 -13.11 -7.50 9.87
N SER A 91 -13.83 -6.93 8.92
CA SER A 91 -15.03 -7.52 8.33
C SER A 91 -14.71 -8.52 7.21
N ASN A 92 -13.43 -8.63 6.82
CA ASN A 92 -12.96 -9.47 5.71
C ASN A 92 -11.69 -10.26 6.08
N PRO A 93 -11.75 -11.14 7.10
CA PRO A 93 -10.58 -11.89 7.56
C PRO A 93 -9.99 -12.86 6.52
N GLN A 94 -10.76 -13.20 5.48
CA GLN A 94 -10.28 -13.99 4.34
C GLN A 94 -9.24 -13.26 3.49
N ILE A 95 -9.15 -11.93 3.58
CA ILE A 95 -8.14 -11.13 2.87
C ILE A 95 -6.87 -11.10 3.73
N ASN A 96 -5.96 -12.04 3.47
CA ASN A 96 -4.71 -12.19 4.20
C ASN A 96 -3.54 -12.48 3.23
N LYS A 97 -2.32 -12.66 3.77
CA LYS A 97 -1.13 -12.94 2.96
C LYS A 97 -1.31 -14.13 2.01
N GLN A 98 -1.88 -15.23 2.50
CA GLN A 98 -2.08 -16.45 1.70
C GLN A 98 -3.02 -16.18 0.53
N ALA A 99 -4.11 -15.45 0.75
CA ALA A 99 -5.00 -15.04 -0.32
C ALA A 99 -4.28 -14.22 -1.40
N TYR A 100 -3.39 -13.30 -1.00
CA TYR A 100 -2.57 -12.53 -1.95
C TYR A 100 -1.64 -13.43 -2.78
N GLU A 101 -0.96 -14.37 -2.13
CA GLU A 101 -0.08 -15.31 -2.81
C GLU A 101 -0.83 -16.27 -3.75
N GLU A 102 -1.97 -16.79 -3.32
CA GLU A 102 -2.82 -17.67 -4.13
C GLU A 102 -3.38 -16.94 -5.35
N ASN A 103 -3.81 -15.68 -5.20
CA ASN A 103 -4.29 -14.87 -6.32
C ASN A 103 -3.21 -14.69 -7.40
N ILE A 104 -1.94 -14.52 -6.99
CA ILE A 104 -0.82 -14.42 -7.93
C ILE A 104 -0.48 -15.77 -8.56
N LYS A 105 -0.38 -16.83 -7.75
CA LYS A 105 0.07 -18.16 -8.20
C LYS A 105 -0.98 -18.85 -9.08
N ASN A 106 -2.25 -18.72 -8.70
CA ASN A 106 -3.35 -19.52 -9.24
C ASN A 106 -4.41 -18.68 -9.97
N GLY A 107 -4.28 -17.34 -9.99
CA GLY A 107 -5.27 -16.45 -10.62
C GLY A 107 -6.62 -16.44 -9.91
N THR A 108 -6.65 -16.76 -8.61
CA THR A 108 -7.88 -16.75 -7.81
C THR A 108 -8.37 -15.33 -7.55
N VAL A 109 -9.65 -15.20 -7.20
CA VAL A 109 -10.28 -13.91 -6.86
C VAL A 109 -10.90 -14.02 -5.48
N VAL A 110 -10.48 -13.12 -4.58
CA VAL A 110 -11.08 -12.98 -3.26
C VAL A 110 -12.10 -11.84 -3.27
N LYS A 111 -13.29 -12.13 -2.73
CA LYS A 111 -14.37 -11.15 -2.61
C LYS A 111 -14.33 -10.48 -1.24
N GLY A 112 -14.39 -9.16 -1.23
CA GLY A 112 -14.54 -8.36 -0.03
C GLY A 112 -15.97 -7.84 0.12
N LYS A 113 -16.45 -7.79 1.37
CA LYS A 113 -17.69 -7.12 1.76
C LYS A 113 -17.37 -5.71 2.20
N ASN A 114 -18.08 -4.74 1.61
CA ASN A 114 -18.08 -3.37 2.07
C ASN A 114 -19.49 -3.00 2.55
N MET A 115 -19.60 -2.41 3.73
CA MET A 115 -20.87 -1.86 4.21
C MET A 115 -20.92 -0.36 3.91
N SER A 116 -21.88 0.05 3.09
CA SER A 116 -22.15 1.44 2.77
C SER A 116 -23.36 1.90 3.58
N LEU A 117 -23.19 2.98 4.36
CA LEU A 117 -24.33 3.74 4.85
C LEU A 117 -24.79 4.69 3.75
N ARG A 118 -26.07 4.69 3.42
CA ARG A 118 -26.66 5.60 2.43
C ARG A 118 -27.90 6.24 3.00
N GLN A 119 -28.15 7.48 2.61
CA GLN A 119 -29.36 8.19 2.97
C GLN A 119 -30.20 8.43 1.71
N TYR A 120 -31.49 8.12 1.79
CA TYR A 120 -32.45 8.39 0.74
C TYR A 120 -33.76 8.89 1.37
N ALA A 121 -34.29 10.00 0.85
CA ALA A 121 -35.52 10.63 1.36
C ALA A 121 -35.53 10.91 2.88
N GLY A 122 -34.37 11.19 3.47
CA GLY A 122 -34.23 11.44 4.91
C GLY A 122 -33.95 10.18 5.74
N GLU A 123 -34.18 8.99 5.20
CA GLU A 123 -33.94 7.71 5.89
C GLU A 123 -32.55 7.16 5.58
N MET A 124 -31.88 6.62 6.59
CA MET A 124 -30.56 6.01 6.47
C MET A 124 -30.69 4.49 6.41
N SER A 125 -30.06 3.87 5.42
CA SER A 125 -30.01 2.41 5.24
C SER A 125 -28.57 1.91 5.20
N GLN A 126 -28.39 0.64 5.59
CA GLN A 126 -27.13 -0.07 5.44
C GLN A 126 -27.22 -0.98 4.21
N ILE A 127 -26.24 -0.87 3.31
CA ILE A 127 -26.20 -1.65 2.09
C ILE A 127 -24.89 -2.44 2.03
N GLU A 128 -24.99 -3.76 1.87
CA GLU A 128 -23.83 -4.60 1.60
C GLU A 128 -23.49 -4.54 0.11
N VAL A 129 -22.25 -4.16 -0.17
CA VAL A 129 -21.67 -4.11 -1.51
C VAL A 129 -20.52 -5.09 -1.58
N LEU A 130 -20.61 -6.05 -2.50
CA LEU A 130 -19.51 -6.97 -2.78
C LEU A 130 -18.51 -6.30 -3.73
N LYS A 131 -17.23 -6.27 -3.34
CA LYS A 131 -16.11 -5.84 -4.19
C LYS A 131 -15.27 -7.05 -4.59
N MET A 132 -14.90 -7.06 -5.86
CA MET A 132 -13.97 -8.02 -6.46
C MET A 132 -12.62 -7.31 -6.62
N GLU A 133 -11.53 -7.93 -6.20
CA GLU A 133 -10.20 -7.51 -6.65
C GLU A 133 -9.94 -8.17 -8.02
N GLN A 134 -10.23 -7.46 -9.11
CA GLN A 134 -9.85 -7.87 -10.47
C GLN A 134 -8.89 -6.85 -11.08
N GLN A 135 -7.91 -7.38 -11.80
CA GLN A 135 -6.74 -6.68 -12.34
C GLN A 135 -7.04 -5.85 -13.59
N ASP A 136 -8.29 -5.81 -14.08
CA ASP A 136 -8.64 -5.12 -15.32
C ASP A 136 -9.48 -3.87 -15.13
N ARG A 137 -9.03 -2.80 -15.78
CA ARG A 137 -9.68 -1.50 -15.92
C ARG A 137 -10.92 -1.60 -16.81
N THR A 138 -11.92 -2.38 -16.43
CA THR A 138 -13.30 -2.22 -16.93
C THR A 138 -14.23 -3.12 -16.12
N ALA A 139 -15.24 -2.52 -15.51
CA ALA A 139 -16.28 -3.13 -14.66
C ALA A 139 -15.88 -3.52 -13.24
N GLU A 140 -15.94 -2.54 -12.32
CA GLU A 140 -16.37 -2.82 -10.95
C GLU A 140 -17.79 -3.41 -11.03
N SER A 141 -17.93 -4.74 -10.98
CA SER A 141 -19.26 -5.35 -10.96
C SER A 141 -19.83 -5.26 -9.54
N TYR A 142 -20.80 -4.37 -9.35
CA TYR A 142 -21.51 -4.18 -8.09
C TYR A 142 -22.68 -5.17 -7.99
N ALA A 143 -22.62 -6.08 -7.03
CA ALA A 143 -23.79 -6.83 -6.60
C ALA A 143 -24.29 -6.23 -5.28
N VAL A 144 -25.50 -5.67 -5.30
CA VAL A 144 -26.18 -5.08 -4.13
C VAL A 144 -27.14 -6.11 -3.56
N LYS A 145 -27.02 -6.40 -2.25
CA LYS A 145 -28.07 -7.08 -1.50
C LYS A 145 -28.65 -6.08 -0.51
N GLU A 146 -29.91 -5.72 -0.70
CA GLU A 146 -30.65 -4.94 0.29
C GLU A 146 -31.16 -5.86 1.39
N HIS A 147 -30.96 -5.45 2.63
CA HIS A 147 -31.61 -6.04 3.79
C HIS A 147 -32.72 -5.07 4.21
N GLN A 148 -33.98 -5.46 3.99
CA GLN A 148 -35.16 -4.86 4.60
C GLN A 148 -35.27 -5.27 6.07
#